data_AF-A0A9W8C2W5-F1
#
_entry.id   AF-A0A9W8C2W5-F1
#
_cell.length_a   1.000
_cell.length_b   1.000
_cell.length_c   1.000
_cell.angle_alpha   90.00
_cell.angle_beta   90.00
_cell.angle_gamma   90.00
#
_symmetry.space_group_name_H-M   'P 1'
#
loop_
_entity.id
_entity.type
_entity.pdbx_description
1 polymer ?
#
loop_
_entity_poly.entity_id
_entity_poly.type
_entity_poly.pdbx_seq_one_letter_code
_entity_poly.pdbx_strand_id
1 'polypeptide(L)'
;MTISFTYVKESYLFNKKTFIYPGLIESSKQADDLTPIWTIQVTDREASICQGRAGQPVMSSIIEGVHKDLAQFTYQGKLTNGGFDGTRSTWAFIDFDGQRYDWMAGMMQNCWKLEDAQGATIAQYIGMSRDYKIRGTLVLQAKVNEALIALIHLTTKMLRYN
;
A
#
# COMPACT_ATOMS: atom_id res chain seq x y z
N MET A 1 12.93 8.17 13.19
CA MET A 1 13.50 8.14 11.83
C MET A 1 12.33 8.13 10.87
N THR A 2 12.31 9.02 9.89
CA THR A 2 11.19 9.16 8.96
C THR A 2 11.66 8.70 7.58
N ILE A 3 10.96 7.75 6.98
CA ILE A 3 11.22 7.30 5.60
C ILE A 3 10.00 7.68 4.76
N SER A 4 10.20 8.18 3.55
CA SER A 4 9.10 8.47 2.61
C SER A 4 9.20 7.66 1.33
N PHE A 5 8.04 7.43 0.72
CA PHE A 5 7.89 6.78 -0.57
C PHE A 5 6.88 7.51 -1.44
N THR A 6 7.20 7.74 -2.71
CA THR A 6 6.29 8.37 -3.66
C THR A 6 5.61 7.35 -4.56
N TYR A 7 4.29 7.45 -4.69
CA TYR A 7 3.46 6.56 -5.51
C TYR A 7 3.20 7.21 -6.87
N VAL A 8 3.60 6.54 -7.95
CA VAL A 8 3.43 7.02 -9.33
C VAL A 8 2.66 5.99 -10.15
N LYS A 9 1.59 6.40 -10.82
CA LYS A 9 0.76 5.51 -11.65
C LYS A 9 1.41 5.23 -13.01
N GLU A 10 1.44 3.97 -13.44
CA GLU A 10 1.86 3.59 -14.79
C GLU A 10 0.69 3.76 -15.78
N SER A 11 0.58 4.95 -16.38
CA SER A 11 -0.39 5.25 -17.46
C SER A 11 -1.86 4.99 -17.10
N TYR A 12 -2.78 5.54 -17.89
CA TYR A 12 -4.22 5.49 -17.59
C TYR A 12 -4.95 4.31 -18.22
N LEU A 13 -4.37 3.69 -19.23
CA LEU A 13 -5.20 3.07 -20.27
C LEU A 13 -5.51 1.59 -20.05
N PHE A 14 -4.61 0.77 -19.48
CA PHE A 14 -4.88 -0.68 -19.45
C PHE A 14 -4.36 -1.47 -18.23
N ASN A 15 -3.52 -0.91 -17.34
CA ASN A 15 -3.00 -1.65 -16.19
C ASN A 15 -3.07 -0.83 -14.88
N LYS A 16 -3.57 -1.43 -13.80
CA LYS A 16 -3.58 -0.83 -12.44
C LYS A 16 -2.22 -0.95 -11.76
N LYS A 17 -1.14 -0.61 -12.48
CA LYS A 17 0.22 -0.69 -11.96
C LYS A 17 0.61 0.62 -11.28
N THR A 18 1.25 0.51 -10.12
CA THR A 18 1.78 1.64 -9.36
C THR A 18 3.24 1.39 -9.04
N PHE A 19 4.08 2.34 -9.42
CA PHE A 19 5.50 2.38 -9.08
C PHE A 19 5.70 3.11 -7.77
N ILE A 20 6.58 2.58 -6.93
CA ILE A 20 6.96 3.17 -5.65
C ILE A 20 8.43 3.54 -5.71
N TYR A 21 8.72 4.80 -5.42
CA TYR A 21 10.08 5.33 -5.38
C TYR A 21 10.44 5.74 -3.95
N PRO A 22 11.71 5.60 -3.54
CA PRO A 22 12.16 6.13 -2.26
C PRO A 22 12.19 7.66 -2.31
N GLY A 23 11.84 8.29 -1.20
CA GLY A 23 11.88 9.73 -1.06
C GLY A 23 10.67 10.46 -1.66
N LEU A 24 10.79 11.78 -1.70
CA LEU A 24 9.81 12.67 -2.31
C LEU A 24 10.17 12.90 -3.79
N ILE A 25 9.19 12.72 -4.68
CA ILE A 25 9.30 13.12 -6.08
C ILE A 25 8.29 14.25 -6.33
N GLU A 26 8.77 15.35 -6.90
CA GLU A 26 7.98 16.56 -7.09
C GLU A 26 7.32 16.63 -8.47
N SER A 27 7.81 15.86 -9.45
CA SER A 27 7.22 15.80 -10.78
C SER A 27 7.38 14.44 -11.45
N SER A 28 6.42 14.06 -12.29
CA SER A 28 6.49 12.80 -13.03
C SER A 28 7.72 12.68 -13.93
N LYS A 29 8.29 13.79 -14.42
CA LYS A 29 9.55 13.78 -15.19
C LYS A 29 10.74 13.27 -14.39
N GLN A 30 10.82 13.64 -13.10
CA GLN A 30 11.88 13.12 -12.22
C GLN A 30 11.77 11.60 -12.05
N ALA A 31 10.58 11.01 -12.14
CA ALA A 31 10.38 9.57 -12.04
C ALA A 31 10.77 8.80 -13.31
N ASP A 32 10.79 9.46 -14.48
CA ASP A 32 11.11 8.81 -15.76
C ASP A 32 12.56 8.31 -15.80
N ASP A 33 13.48 9.01 -15.12
CA ASP A 33 14.91 8.67 -15.01
C ASP A 33 15.24 7.75 -13.82
N LEU A 34 14.25 7.42 -12.99
CA LEU A 34 14.45 6.63 -11.77
C LEU A 34 14.01 5.17 -11.95
N THR A 35 14.64 4.30 -11.16
CA THR A 35 14.18 2.92 -10.99
C THR A 35 13.31 2.83 -9.74
N PRO A 36 12.05 2.37 -9.85
CA PRO A 36 11.23 2.15 -8.67
C PRO A 36 11.79 1.01 -7.83
N ILE A 37 11.66 1.11 -6.51
CA ILE A 37 12.05 0.04 -5.58
C ILE A 37 10.99 -1.07 -5.56
N TRP A 38 9.73 -0.71 -5.74
CA TRP A 38 8.62 -1.66 -5.81
C TRP A 38 7.62 -1.30 -6.89
N THR A 39 6.94 -2.32 -7.39
CA THR A 39 5.77 -2.19 -8.26
C THR A 39 4.62 -2.97 -7.67
N ILE A 40 3.47 -2.32 -7.46
CA ILE A 40 2.22 -2.98 -7.09
C ILE A 40 1.38 -3.19 -8.35
N GLN A 41 0.85 -4.40 -8.51
CA GLN A 41 -0.07 -4.76 -9.56
C GLN A 41 -1.35 -5.32 -8.93
N VAL A 42 -2.50 -4.81 -9.35
CA VAL A 42 -3.81 -5.29 -8.85
C VAL A 42 -4.68 -5.70 -10.03
N THR A 43 -5.11 -6.96 -10.04
CA THR A 43 -6.10 -7.51 -10.95
C THR A 43 -7.47 -7.56 -10.24
N ASP A 44 -8.42 -8.34 -10.74
CA ASP A 44 -9.75 -8.41 -10.13
C ASP A 44 -9.73 -9.02 -8.72
N ARG A 45 -9.06 -10.16 -8.58
CA ARG A 45 -8.99 -10.92 -7.32
C ARG A 45 -7.60 -11.10 -6.76
N GLU A 46 -6.56 -10.64 -7.46
CA GLU A 46 -5.19 -10.78 -7.01
C GLU A 46 -4.52 -9.42 -6.92
N ALA A 47 -3.67 -9.26 -5.93
CA ALA A 47 -2.70 -8.18 -5.92
C ALA A 47 -1.32 -8.75 -5.64
N SER A 48 -0.31 -8.13 -6.21
CA SER A 48 1.09 -8.51 -6.02
C SER A 48 1.96 -7.29 -5.91
N ILE A 49 3.05 -7.43 -5.16
CA ILE A 49 4.12 -6.45 -5.13
C ILE A 49 5.42 -7.15 -5.54
N CYS A 50 6.10 -6.55 -6.51
CA CYS A 50 7.40 -7.00 -7.01
C CYS A 50 8.47 -5.99 -6.60
N GLN A 51 9.70 -6.44 -6.40
CA GLN A 51 10.86 -5.54 -6.36
C GLN A 51 11.16 -5.04 -7.79
N GLY A 52 11.45 -3.75 -7.94
CA GLY A 52 11.74 -3.15 -9.25
C GLY A 52 10.52 -3.04 -10.17
N ARG A 53 10.76 -2.93 -11.49
CA ARG A 53 9.74 -2.82 -12.55
C ARG A 53 9.17 -4.18 -13.01
N ALA A 54 10.01 -5.20 -13.00
CA ALA A 54 9.68 -6.54 -13.48
C ALA A 54 10.39 -7.56 -12.59
N GLY A 55 9.65 -8.52 -12.07
CA GLY A 55 10.18 -9.53 -11.16
C GLY A 55 9.09 -10.46 -10.66
N GLN A 56 9.51 -11.55 -10.02
CA GLN A 56 8.60 -12.40 -9.29
C GLN A 56 8.01 -11.60 -8.11
N PRO A 57 6.71 -11.78 -7.79
CA PRO A 57 6.12 -11.18 -6.61
C PRO A 57 6.93 -11.55 -5.36
N VAL A 58 7.34 -10.55 -4.59
CA VAL A 58 7.89 -10.78 -3.25
C VAL A 58 6.78 -11.03 -2.24
N MET A 59 5.60 -10.45 -2.49
CA MET A 59 4.37 -10.72 -1.76
C MET A 59 3.18 -10.72 -2.72
N SER A 60 2.23 -11.60 -2.45
CA SER A 60 0.97 -11.67 -3.18
C SER A 60 -0.21 -11.71 -2.21
N SER A 61 -1.38 -11.39 -2.73
CA SER A 61 -2.64 -11.54 -2.00
C SER A 61 -3.75 -12.03 -2.90
N ILE A 62 -4.62 -12.86 -2.33
CA ILE A 62 -5.89 -13.27 -2.94
C ILE A 62 -7.01 -12.55 -2.20
N ILE A 63 -7.86 -11.86 -2.95
CA ILE A 63 -9.02 -11.14 -2.46
C ILE A 63 -10.22 -12.08 -2.54
N GLU A 64 -10.80 -12.36 -1.40
CA GLU A 64 -11.98 -13.22 -1.28
C GLU A 64 -13.26 -12.38 -1.35
N GLY A 65 -14.23 -12.86 -2.14
CA GLY A 65 -15.53 -12.22 -2.30
C GLY A 65 -15.58 -11.07 -3.32
N VAL A 66 -16.80 -10.64 -3.65
CA VAL A 66 -17.09 -9.59 -4.65
C VAL A 66 -16.84 -8.18 -4.09
N HIS A 67 -16.94 -8.04 -2.77
CA HIS A 67 -16.87 -6.75 -2.07
C HIS A 67 -15.46 -6.33 -1.66
N LYS A 68 -14.48 -7.26 -1.74
CA LYS A 68 -13.08 -7.08 -1.29
C LYS A 68 -12.93 -6.91 0.22
N ASP A 69 -13.81 -7.56 0.97
CA ASP A 69 -13.92 -7.42 2.43
C ASP A 69 -12.92 -8.31 3.17
N LEU A 70 -12.29 -9.26 2.46
CA LEU A 70 -11.30 -10.18 3.00
C LEU A 70 -10.19 -10.41 1.97
N ALA A 71 -8.97 -10.52 2.47
CA ALA A 71 -7.80 -10.88 1.69
C ALA A 71 -6.85 -11.76 2.50
N GLN A 72 -6.27 -12.75 1.82
CA GLN A 72 -5.18 -13.56 2.32
C GLN A 72 -3.87 -13.09 1.68
N PHE A 73 -2.83 -12.92 2.48
CA PHE A 73 -1.51 -12.45 2.08
C PHE A 73 -0.48 -13.56 2.22
N THR A 74 0.41 -13.68 1.23
CA THR A 74 1.51 -14.66 1.23
C THR A 74 2.84 -13.95 1.05
N TYR A 75 3.78 -14.19 1.96
CA TYR A 75 5.16 -13.69 1.90
C TYR A 75 6.13 -14.77 2.36
N GLN A 76 7.07 -15.16 1.49
CA GLN A 76 8.09 -16.17 1.80
C GLN A 76 7.52 -17.46 2.43
N GLY A 77 6.35 -17.91 1.97
CA GLY A 77 5.67 -19.11 2.48
C GLY A 77 4.86 -18.93 3.76
N LYS A 78 4.89 -17.74 4.40
CA LYS A 78 3.99 -17.40 5.52
C LYS A 78 2.68 -16.81 5.01
N LEU A 79 1.61 -17.06 5.76
CA LEU A 79 0.28 -16.55 5.48
C LEU A 79 -0.18 -15.59 6.57
N THR A 80 -0.88 -14.53 6.17
CA THR A 80 -1.66 -13.67 7.07
C THR A 80 -2.92 -13.18 6.36
N ASN A 81 -3.77 -12.42 7.04
CA ASN A 81 -5.03 -11.93 6.51
C ASN A 81 -5.28 -10.47 6.83
N GLY A 82 -6.29 -9.93 6.16
CA GLY A 82 -6.80 -8.59 6.40
C GLY A 82 -8.15 -8.43 5.74
N GLY A 83 -8.93 -7.48 6.23
CA GLY A 83 -10.31 -7.34 5.84
C GLY A 83 -10.99 -6.18 6.55
N PHE A 84 -12.26 -5.98 6.21
CA PHE A 84 -13.08 -5.00 6.88
C PHE A 84 -13.51 -5.49 8.27
N ASP A 85 -13.23 -4.69 9.30
CA ASP A 85 -13.70 -4.90 10.67
C ASP A 85 -14.92 -4.02 10.93
N GLY A 86 -16.09 -4.65 11.01
CA GLY A 86 -17.35 -3.97 11.32
C GLY A 86 -17.39 -3.33 12.72
N THR A 87 -16.62 -3.83 13.68
CA THR A 87 -16.59 -3.30 15.05
C THR A 87 -15.96 -1.92 15.09
N ARG A 88 -14.85 -1.75 14.35
CA ARG A 88 -14.09 -0.50 14.25
C ARG A 88 -14.45 0.32 13.01
N SER A 89 -15.31 -0.22 12.14
CA SER A 89 -15.72 0.39 10.86
C SER A 89 -14.53 0.81 9.99
N THR A 90 -13.50 -0.05 9.95
CA THR A 90 -12.23 0.20 9.26
C THR A 90 -11.72 -1.08 8.59
N TRP A 91 -10.86 -0.95 7.59
CA TRP A 91 -10.11 -2.08 7.07
C TRP A 91 -8.85 -2.31 7.92
N ALA A 92 -8.50 -3.55 8.20
CA ALA A 92 -7.36 -3.91 9.04
C ALA A 92 -6.62 -5.13 8.49
N PHE A 93 -5.36 -5.29 8.87
CA PHE A 93 -4.60 -6.50 8.60
C PHE A 93 -3.79 -6.94 9.81
N ILE A 94 -3.40 -8.21 9.80
CA ILE A 94 -2.45 -8.78 10.75
C ILE A 94 -1.12 -8.96 10.01
N ASP A 95 0.00 -8.59 10.61
CA ASP A 95 1.32 -8.89 10.03
C ASP A 95 1.73 -10.35 10.27
N PHE A 96 2.93 -10.72 9.82
CA PHE A 96 3.43 -12.09 9.95
C PHE A 96 3.92 -12.44 11.37
N ASP A 97 3.94 -11.47 12.27
CA ASP A 97 4.32 -11.60 13.68
C ASP A 97 3.06 -11.57 14.59
N GLY A 98 1.87 -11.49 14.00
CA GLY A 98 0.58 -11.51 14.70
C GLY A 98 0.10 -10.13 15.19
N GLN A 99 0.76 -9.04 14.80
CA GLN A 99 0.37 -7.69 15.17
C GLN A 99 -0.68 -7.14 14.22
N ARG A 100 -1.72 -6.54 14.80
CA ARG A 100 -2.82 -5.92 14.06
C ARG A 100 -2.52 -4.46 13.75
N TYR A 101 -2.89 -4.05 12.54
CA TYR A 101 -2.87 -2.67 12.09
C TYR A 101 -4.21 -2.26 11.46
N ASP A 102 -4.66 -1.05 11.75
CA ASP A 102 -5.96 -0.50 11.34
C ASP A 102 -5.78 0.71 10.41
N TRP A 103 -6.53 0.76 9.30
CA TRP A 103 -6.49 1.84 8.33
C TRP A 103 -7.48 2.95 8.68
N MET A 104 -6.98 4.04 9.22
CA MET A 104 -7.80 5.18 9.61
C MET A 104 -7.90 6.16 8.45
N ALA A 105 -9.11 6.36 7.92
CA ALA A 105 -9.36 7.40 6.92
C ALA A 105 -9.02 8.79 7.52
N GLY A 106 -8.29 9.61 6.77
CA GLY A 106 -8.05 10.99 7.16
C GLY A 106 -9.30 11.86 6.94
N MET A 107 -9.39 12.99 7.65
CA MET A 107 -10.49 13.95 7.49
C MET A 107 -10.61 14.55 6.06
N MET A 108 -9.57 14.39 5.24
CA MET A 108 -9.56 14.78 3.83
C MET A 108 -9.54 13.53 2.96
N GLN A 109 -10.39 13.47 1.93
CA GLN A 109 -10.70 12.32 1.06
C GLN A 109 -9.49 11.65 0.37
N ASN A 110 -8.28 12.17 0.51
CA ASN A 110 -7.07 11.67 -0.14
C ASN A 110 -5.94 11.27 0.85
N CYS A 111 -6.23 11.23 2.15
CA CYS A 111 -5.25 10.90 3.18
C CYS A 111 -5.73 9.72 4.02
N TRP A 112 -4.80 8.88 4.45
CA TRP A 112 -5.07 7.81 5.41
C TRP A 112 -3.88 7.67 6.37
N LYS A 113 -4.14 7.03 7.50
CA LYS A 113 -3.13 6.60 8.46
C LYS A 113 -3.25 5.09 8.66
N LEU A 114 -2.13 4.47 8.95
CA LEU A 114 -2.07 3.13 9.50
C LEU A 114 -1.68 3.25 10.96
N GLU A 115 -2.52 2.73 11.84
CA GLU A 115 -2.30 2.73 13.28
C GLU A 115 -2.06 1.30 13.78
N ASP A 116 -1.23 1.15 14.80
CA ASP A 116 -1.11 -0.10 15.53
C ASP A 116 -2.29 -0.32 16.49
N ALA A 117 -2.29 -1.47 17.19
CA ALA A 117 -3.33 -1.81 18.15
C ALA A 117 -3.48 -0.81 19.31
N GLN A 118 -2.45 0.00 19.60
CA GLN A 118 -2.43 1.03 20.63
C GLN A 118 -2.84 2.42 20.10
N GLY A 119 -3.10 2.55 18.80
CA GLY A 119 -3.46 3.80 18.14
C GLY A 119 -2.26 4.67 17.76
N ALA A 120 -1.03 4.15 17.84
CA ALA A 120 0.13 4.90 17.36
C ALA A 120 0.19 4.85 15.84
N THR A 121 0.37 6.01 15.20
CA THR A 121 0.51 6.08 13.74
C THR A 121 1.86 5.50 13.31
N ILE A 122 1.81 4.43 12.52
CA ILE A 122 2.98 3.73 11.97
C ILE A 122 3.31 4.25 10.57
N ALA A 123 2.27 4.54 9.79
CA ALA A 123 2.40 5.07 8.45
C ALA A 123 1.30 6.08 8.15
N GLN A 124 1.59 7.06 7.30
CA GLN A 124 0.61 8.05 6.85
C GLN A 124 0.80 8.30 5.36
N TYR A 125 -0.31 8.40 4.65
CA TYR A 125 -0.30 8.80 3.25
C TYR A 125 -1.01 10.11 3.03
N ILE A 126 -0.43 10.87 2.13
CA ILE A 126 -0.89 12.19 1.74
C ILE A 126 -1.02 12.17 0.21
N GLY A 127 -2.26 12.18 -0.26
CA GLY A 127 -2.55 12.26 -1.68
C GLY A 127 -2.22 13.63 -2.25
N MET A 128 -1.72 13.66 -3.49
CA MET A 128 -1.37 14.88 -4.21
C MET A 128 -2.35 15.13 -5.36
N SER A 129 -2.80 16.38 -5.52
CA SER A 129 -3.82 16.75 -6.52
C SER A 129 -3.26 17.41 -7.78
N ARG A 130 -1.97 17.74 -7.83
CA ARG A 130 -1.39 18.63 -8.87
C ARG A 130 -0.81 17.91 -10.08
N ASP A 131 -0.32 16.68 -9.94
CA ASP A 131 0.19 15.86 -11.05
C ASP A 131 -0.67 14.60 -11.18
N TYR A 132 -1.28 14.41 -12.35
CA TYR A 132 -2.15 13.28 -12.65
C TYR A 132 -1.45 11.91 -12.49
N LYS A 133 -0.12 11.85 -12.68
CA LYS A 133 0.67 10.62 -12.50
C LYS A 133 1.10 10.39 -11.05
N ILE A 134 1.44 11.44 -10.28
CA ILE A 134 1.84 11.31 -8.86
C ILE A 134 0.60 11.22 -7.99
N ARG A 135 0.39 10.08 -7.34
CA ARG A 135 -0.80 9.86 -6.50
C ARG A 135 -0.66 10.41 -5.10
N GLY A 136 0.54 10.39 -4.56
CA GLY A 136 0.79 10.82 -3.20
C GLY A 136 2.08 10.26 -2.63
N THR A 137 2.32 10.60 -1.37
CA THR A 137 3.49 10.18 -0.61
C THR A 137 3.05 9.39 0.62
N LEU A 138 3.66 8.23 0.82
CA LEU A 138 3.62 7.49 2.08
C LEU A 138 4.80 7.93 2.95
N VAL A 139 4.55 8.13 4.23
CA VAL A 139 5.53 8.46 5.25
C VAL A 139 5.46 7.41 6.36
N LEU A 140 6.56 6.73 6.61
CA LEU A 140 6.73 5.84 7.75
C LEU A 140 7.17 6.64 8.97
N GLN A 141 6.44 6.50 10.07
CA GLN A 141 6.67 7.21 11.32
C GLN A 141 7.37 6.34 12.38
N ALA A 142 7.47 5.03 12.11
CA ALA A 142 8.16 4.07 12.95
C ALA A 142 9.21 3.28 12.15
N LYS A 143 10.17 2.66 12.86
CA LYS A 143 11.08 1.69 12.26
C LYS A 143 10.31 0.38 12.06
N VAL A 144 10.12 -0.02 10.81
CA VAL A 144 9.37 -1.21 10.42
C VAL A 144 10.25 -2.16 9.61
N ASN A 145 9.91 -3.46 9.62
CA ASN A 145 10.62 -4.49 8.84
C ASN A 145 10.15 -4.50 7.38
N GLU A 146 10.90 -5.17 6.50
CA GLU A 146 10.59 -5.21 5.05
C GLU A 146 9.23 -5.85 4.76
N ALA A 147 8.86 -6.90 5.49
CA ALA A 147 7.57 -7.57 5.31
C ALA A 147 6.39 -6.64 5.61
N LEU A 148 6.47 -5.85 6.68
CA LEU A 148 5.47 -4.86 7.03
C LEU A 148 5.41 -3.74 5.98
N ILE A 149 6.54 -3.28 5.46
CA ILE A 149 6.56 -2.28 4.38
C ILE A 149 5.85 -2.81 3.13
N ALA A 150 6.14 -4.05 2.73
CA ALA A 150 5.49 -4.69 1.59
C ALA A 150 3.98 -4.87 1.81
N LEU A 151 3.55 -5.28 3.02
CA LEU A 151 2.13 -5.37 3.40
C LEU A 151 1.45 -4.01 3.30
N ILE A 152 2.05 -2.95 3.86
CA ILE A 152 1.51 -1.57 3.81
C ILE A 152 1.27 -1.18 2.36
N HIS A 153 2.27 -1.33 1.49
CA HIS A 153 2.20 -1.00 0.07
C HIS A 153 1.11 -1.79 -0.66
N LEU A 154 1.06 -3.11 -0.46
CA LEU A 154 0.11 -3.98 -1.12
C LEU A 154 -1.34 -3.65 -0.72
N THR A 155 -1.60 -3.60 0.58
CA THR A 155 -2.92 -3.31 1.15
C THR A 155 -3.41 -1.90 0.83
N THR A 156 -2.50 -0.93 0.63
CA THR A 156 -2.90 0.43 0.23
C THR A 156 -3.75 0.47 -1.03
N LYS A 157 -3.45 -0.40 -1.99
CA LYS A 157 -4.15 -0.46 -3.29
C LYS A 157 -5.43 -1.27 -3.22
N MET A 158 -5.63 -1.99 -2.13
CA MET A 158 -6.82 -2.80 -1.87
C MET A 158 -7.90 -2.03 -1.13
N LEU A 159 -7.53 -0.96 -0.42
CA LEU A 159 -8.48 -0.01 0.14
C LEU A 159 -9.39 0.50 -0.98
N ARG A 160 -10.65 0.05 -0.98
CA ARG A 160 -11.71 0.69 -1.74
C ARG A 160 -11.98 2.02 -1.05
N TYR A 161 -11.67 3.11 -1.72
CA TYR A 161 -12.40 4.36 -1.50
C TYR A 161 -13.84 4.06 -1.91
N ASN A 162 -14.72 3.80 -0.93
CA ASN A 162 -16.16 3.84 -1.15
C ASN A 162 -16.57 5.27 -1.47
#